data_AF-A0A9Q1MX60-F1
#
_entry.id   AF-A0A9Q1MX60-F1
#
_cell.length_a   1.000
_cell.length_b   1.000
_cell.length_c   1.000
_cell.angle_alpha   90.00
_cell.angle_beta   90.00
_cell.angle_gamma   90.00
#
_symmetry.space_group_name_H-M   'P 1'
#
loop_
_entity.id
_entity.type
_entity.pdbx_description
1 polymer ?
#
loop_
_entity_poly.entity_id
_entity_poly.type
_entity_poly.pdbx_seq_one_letter_code
_entity_poly.pdbx_strand_id
1 'polypeptide(L)'
;MEKLDFVVACLLLASLFQPLAARDLEVDVFQLDVSQFGCPGVTKDQWPELLGVPAKLAREIIQEENPKLTTVPSVQNGSPVTLDIRCDRVRLFVNVLDFVVVTPRVT
;
A
#
# COMPACT_ATOMS: atom_id res chain seq x y z
N MET A 1 -33.60 -16.06 56.14
CA MET A 1 -32.40 -16.53 55.44
C MET A 1 -32.42 -16.24 53.93
N GLU A 2 -33.58 -16.11 53.30
CA GLU A 2 -33.69 -16.09 51.82
C GLU A 2 -33.15 -14.83 51.10
N LYS A 3 -32.99 -13.71 51.80
CA LYS A 3 -32.51 -12.45 51.19
C LYS A 3 -30.98 -12.42 51.03
N LEU A 4 -30.26 -13.18 51.84
CA LEU A 4 -28.79 -13.27 51.76
C LEU A 4 -28.37 -14.25 50.67
N ASP A 5 -29.07 -15.36 50.53
CA ASP A 5 -28.79 -16.40 49.53
C ASP A 5 -28.94 -15.87 48.10
N PHE A 6 -29.94 -15.01 47.85
CA PHE A 6 -30.14 -14.39 46.54
C PHE A 6 -29.02 -13.41 46.17
N VAL A 7 -28.51 -12.64 47.12
CA VAL A 7 -27.40 -11.70 46.90
C VAL A 7 -26.11 -12.46 46.61
N VAL A 8 -25.84 -13.53 47.35
CA VAL A 8 -24.69 -14.40 47.10
C VAL A 8 -24.79 -15.06 45.73
N ALA A 9 -25.97 -15.55 45.34
CA ALA A 9 -26.19 -16.11 44.01
C ALA A 9 -25.97 -15.07 42.89
N CYS A 10 -26.44 -13.84 43.05
CA CYS A 10 -26.18 -12.77 42.08
C CYS A 10 -24.70 -12.42 41.96
N LEU A 11 -23.95 -12.40 43.07
CA LEU A 11 -22.50 -12.13 43.05
C LEU A 11 -21.71 -13.27 42.42
N LEU A 12 -22.12 -14.53 42.62
CA LEU A 12 -21.52 -15.70 41.97
C LEU A 12 -21.87 -15.76 40.47
N LEU A 13 -23.07 -15.36 40.07
CA LEU A 13 -23.43 -15.24 38.65
C LEU A 13 -22.67 -14.09 37.97
N ALA A 14 -22.45 -12.98 38.68
CA ALA A 14 -21.65 -11.86 38.18
C ALA A 14 -20.16 -12.22 38.06
N SER A 15 -19.63 -13.15 38.85
CA SER A 15 -18.25 -13.64 38.69
C SER A 15 -18.09 -14.65 37.54
N LEU A 16 -19.17 -15.35 37.15
CA LEU A 16 -19.20 -16.19 35.95
C LEU A 16 -19.31 -15.36 34.66
N PHE A 17 -19.95 -14.20 34.73
CA PHE A 17 -19.90 -13.15 33.70
C PHE A 17 -18.77 -12.17 34.01
N GLN A 18 -17.53 -12.63 33.98
CA GLN A 18 -16.43 -11.69 33.81
C GLN A 18 -16.73 -10.87 32.54
N PRO A 19 -16.82 -9.53 32.61
CA PRO A 19 -17.08 -8.73 31.43
C PRO A 19 -15.95 -9.06 30.45
N LEU A 20 -16.34 -9.49 29.24
CA LEU A 20 -15.46 -9.68 28.09
C LEU A 20 -14.94 -8.33 27.58
N ALA A 21 -14.63 -7.42 28.49
CA ALA A 21 -14.04 -6.13 28.24
C ALA A 21 -12.54 -6.28 28.52
N ALA A 22 -11.75 -6.09 27.47
CA ALA A 22 -10.31 -6.08 27.51
C ALA A 22 -9.65 -7.44 27.81
N ARG A 23 -9.89 -8.44 26.95
CA ARG A 23 -8.68 -9.02 26.36
C ARG A 23 -8.15 -7.89 25.50
N ASP A 24 -7.15 -7.18 26.00
CA ASP A 24 -6.34 -6.30 25.18
C ASP A 24 -5.89 -7.15 24.00
N LEU A 25 -6.59 -6.96 22.88
CA LEU A 25 -6.08 -7.36 21.59
C LEU A 25 -4.97 -6.35 21.35
N GLU A 26 -3.83 -6.59 21.99
CA GLU A 26 -2.55 -6.14 21.48
C GLU A 26 -2.41 -6.86 20.14
N VAL A 27 -3.10 -6.33 19.13
CA VAL A 27 -2.63 -6.44 17.77
C VAL A 27 -1.29 -5.75 17.84
N ASP A 28 -0.24 -6.55 17.93
CA ASP A 28 1.12 -6.06 17.76
C ASP A 28 1.20 -5.57 16.31
N VAL A 29 0.87 -4.30 16.11
CA VAL A 29 1.02 -3.57 14.84
C VAL A 29 2.48 -3.65 14.36
N PHE A 30 3.41 -3.98 15.27
CA PHE A 30 4.84 -4.15 15.02
C PHE A 30 5.21 -5.37 14.18
N GLN A 31 4.31 -6.32 13.94
CA GLN A 31 4.54 -7.44 13.02
C GLN A 31 3.76 -7.34 11.70
N LEU A 32 3.19 -6.18 11.39
CA LEU A 32 2.87 -5.88 10.00
C LEU A 32 4.20 -5.63 9.29
N ASP A 33 4.73 -6.69 8.69
CA ASP A 33 5.82 -6.63 7.75
C ASP A 33 5.51 -5.57 6.67
N VAL A 34 5.99 -4.35 6.88
CA VAL A 34 5.87 -3.23 5.92
C VAL A 34 6.56 -3.58 4.60
N SER A 35 7.41 -4.63 4.57
CA SER A 35 7.99 -5.19 3.36
C SER A 35 6.97 -5.92 2.47
N GLN A 36 5.79 -6.30 2.98
CA GLN A 36 4.74 -6.93 2.17
C GLN A 36 3.92 -5.95 1.32
N PHE A 37 3.99 -4.63 1.60
CA PHE A 37 3.22 -3.63 0.84
C PHE A 37 3.99 -3.03 -0.35
N GLY A 38 5.29 -3.34 -0.48
CA GLY A 38 6.14 -2.84 -1.55
C GLY A 38 6.43 -3.88 -2.63
N CYS A 39 6.89 -3.42 -3.78
CA CYS A 39 7.33 -4.29 -4.86
C CYS A 39 8.71 -4.90 -4.53
N PRO A 40 8.86 -6.24 -4.46
CA PRO A 40 10.11 -6.86 -4.02
C PRO A 40 11.32 -6.52 -4.90
N GLY A 41 12.30 -5.84 -4.30
CA GLY A 41 13.52 -5.39 -4.98
C GLY A 41 13.29 -4.20 -5.94
N VAL A 42 12.20 -3.47 -5.76
CA VAL A 42 12.05 -2.10 -6.25
C VAL A 42 12.41 -1.17 -5.09
N THR A 43 13.56 -0.52 -5.16
CA THR A 43 14.06 0.40 -4.13
C THR A 43 13.62 1.85 -4.37
N LYS A 44 13.27 2.18 -5.61
CA LYS A 44 12.79 3.48 -6.05
C LYS A 44 11.49 3.28 -6.82
N ASP A 45 10.43 3.94 -6.37
CA ASP A 45 9.07 3.79 -6.88
C ASP A 45 8.55 5.05 -7.59
N GLN A 46 9.32 6.15 -7.58
CA GLN A 46 8.98 7.44 -8.19
C GLN A 46 10.21 8.12 -8.82
N TRP A 47 9.97 8.88 -9.89
CA TRP A 47 11.01 9.59 -10.65
C TRP A 47 10.62 11.07 -10.91
N PRO A 48 10.56 11.93 -9.87
CA PRO A 48 10.21 13.34 -10.05
C PRO A 48 11.14 14.11 -11.00
N GLU A 49 12.41 13.71 -11.09
CA GLU A 49 13.43 14.27 -11.98
C GLU A 49 13.16 14.02 -13.47
N LEU A 50 12.29 13.07 -13.82
CA LEU A 50 11.93 12.75 -15.20
C LEU A 50 10.78 13.59 -15.75
N LEU A 51 10.21 14.50 -14.95
CA LEU A 51 9.24 15.48 -15.45
C LEU A 51 9.87 16.37 -16.51
N GLY A 52 9.23 16.48 -17.67
CA GLY A 52 9.74 17.24 -18.81
C GLY A 52 10.87 16.56 -19.58
N VAL A 53 11.20 15.29 -19.28
CA VAL A 53 12.17 14.50 -20.05
C VAL A 53 11.45 13.82 -21.23
N PRO A 54 12.10 13.68 -22.41
CA PRO A 54 11.56 12.88 -23.51
C PRO A 54 11.30 11.42 -23.07
N ALA A 55 10.16 10.87 -23.44
CA ALA A 55 9.71 9.56 -22.95
C ALA A 55 10.70 8.42 -23.25
N LYS A 56 11.37 8.50 -24.40
CA LYS A 56 12.43 7.54 -24.77
C LYS A 56 13.58 7.55 -23.77
N LEU A 57 14.10 8.72 -23.41
CA LEU A 57 15.20 8.87 -22.46
C LEU A 57 14.75 8.49 -21.04
N ALA A 58 13.55 8.92 -20.64
CA ALA A 58 12.99 8.55 -19.34
C ALA A 58 12.86 7.03 -19.18
N ARG A 59 12.46 6.32 -20.25
CA ARG A 59 12.40 4.86 -20.27
C ARG A 59 13.77 4.21 -20.06
N GLU A 60 14.78 4.70 -20.78
CA GLU A 60 16.16 4.18 -20.68
C GLU A 60 16.69 4.36 -19.25
N ILE A 61 16.51 5.54 -18.65
CA ILE A 61 16.91 5.82 -17.26
C ILE A 61 16.22 4.87 -16.26
N ILE A 62 14.89 4.69 -16.36
CA ILE A 62 14.15 3.82 -15.44
C ILE A 62 14.62 2.37 -15.54
N GLN A 63 14.83 1.87 -16.75
CA GLN A 63 15.26 0.49 -16.99
C GLN A 63 16.71 0.25 -16.57
N GLU A 64 17.57 1.27 -16.71
CA GLU A 64 18.95 1.25 -16.22
C GLU A 64 19.01 1.24 -14.69
N GLU A 65 18.22 2.10 -14.04
CA GLU A 65 18.14 2.16 -12.58
C GLU A 65 17.55 0.89 -11.95
N ASN A 66 16.56 0.27 -12.60
CA ASN A 66 15.96 -0.96 -12.13
C ASN A 66 15.55 -1.90 -13.29
N PRO A 67 16.38 -2.91 -13.61
CA PRO A 67 16.10 -3.88 -14.67
C PRO A 67 14.84 -4.72 -14.48
N LYS A 68 14.23 -4.75 -13.27
CA LYS A 68 12.96 -5.45 -13.03
C LYS A 68 11.76 -4.71 -13.62
N LEU A 69 11.90 -3.40 -13.89
CA LEU A 69 10.86 -2.57 -14.50
C LEU A 69 10.85 -2.76 -16.02
N THR A 70 10.50 -3.97 -16.45
CA THR A 70 10.55 -4.38 -17.87
C THR A 70 9.51 -3.67 -18.73
N THR A 71 8.40 -3.22 -18.12
CA THR A 71 7.25 -2.66 -18.83
C THR A 71 7.15 -1.15 -18.62
N VAL A 72 7.70 -0.34 -19.52
CA VAL A 72 7.68 1.14 -19.40
C VAL A 72 7.01 1.80 -20.62
N PRO A 73 5.67 1.70 -20.76
CA PRO A 73 4.94 2.26 -21.90
C PRO A 73 4.78 3.78 -21.78
N SER A 74 4.76 4.47 -22.93
CA SER A 74 4.24 5.84 -23.01
C SER A 74 2.72 5.81 -23.19
N VAL A 75 2.04 6.67 -22.46
CA VAL A 75 0.58 6.80 -22.43
C VAL A 75 0.24 8.27 -22.59
N GLN A 76 -0.69 8.61 -23.49
CA GLN A 76 -1.13 9.99 -23.62
C GLN A 76 -1.78 10.47 -22.33
N ASN A 77 -1.37 11.64 -21.85
CA ASN A 77 -1.90 12.21 -20.61
C ASN A 77 -3.44 12.33 -20.67
N GLY A 78 -4.12 11.93 -19.59
CA GLY A 78 -5.58 11.86 -19.52
C GLY A 78 -6.21 10.60 -20.14
N SER A 79 -5.43 9.71 -20.74
CA SER A 79 -5.96 8.43 -21.22
C SER A 79 -6.39 7.53 -20.06
N PRO A 80 -7.54 6.82 -20.16
CA PRO A 80 -7.95 5.89 -19.13
C PRO A 80 -6.97 4.71 -19.07
N VAL A 81 -6.53 4.37 -17.86
CA VAL A 81 -5.67 3.21 -17.59
C VAL A 81 -6.28 2.34 -16.51
N THR A 82 -5.88 1.08 -16.48
CA THR A 82 -6.25 0.17 -15.40
C THR A 82 -5.60 0.60 -14.08
N LEU A 83 -6.34 0.43 -12.98
CA LEU A 83 -5.91 0.78 -11.61
C LEU A 83 -5.22 -0.40 -10.88
N ASP A 84 -4.83 -1.44 -11.62
CA ASP A 84 -4.02 -2.54 -11.10
C ASP A 84 -2.62 -2.04 -10.70
N ILE A 85 -2.01 -2.66 -9.69
CA ILE A 85 -0.61 -2.42 -9.30
C ILE A 85 0.28 -3.52 -9.88
N ARG A 86 1.28 -3.13 -10.67
CA ARG A 86 2.26 -4.03 -11.30
C ARG A 86 3.69 -3.60 -10.99
N CYS A 87 4.41 -4.47 -10.29
CA CYS A 87 5.77 -4.24 -9.84
C CYS A 87 6.83 -4.19 -10.94
N ASP A 88 6.47 -4.61 -12.15
CA ASP A 88 7.32 -4.57 -13.34
C ASP A 88 7.04 -3.36 -14.23
N ARG A 89 6.12 -2.46 -13.82
CA ARG A 89 5.55 -1.44 -14.71
C ARG A 89 5.66 -0.02 -14.17
N VAL A 90 6.09 0.88 -15.06
CA VAL A 90 6.03 2.33 -14.87
C VAL A 90 5.39 2.95 -16.10
N ARG A 91 4.24 3.62 -15.94
CA ARG A 91 3.59 4.32 -17.05
C ARG A 91 4.16 5.74 -17.20
N LEU A 92 4.67 6.06 -18.38
CA LEU A 92 5.10 7.41 -18.72
C LEU A 92 3.91 8.16 -19.32
N PHE A 93 3.27 9.05 -18.54
CA PHE A 93 2.22 9.92 -19.08
C PHE A 93 2.87 11.08 -19.82
N VAL A 94 2.60 11.16 -21.12
CA VAL A 94 3.26 12.09 -22.05
C VAL A 94 2.27 13.05 -22.68
N ASN A 95 2.77 14.18 -23.16
CA ASN A 95 2.01 15.08 -24.03
C ASN A 95 2.13 14.68 -25.52
N VAL A 96 1.55 15.48 -26.41
CA VAL A 96 1.59 15.28 -27.87
C VAL A 96 3.00 15.38 -28.47
N LEU A 97 3.96 15.95 -27.74
CA LEU A 97 5.37 16.06 -28.13
C LEU A 97 6.22 14.91 -27.54
N ASP A 98 5.60 13.92 -26.90
CA ASP A 98 6.26 12.78 -26.25
C ASP A 98 7.18 13.15 -25.06
N PHE A 99 6.86 14.25 -24.37
CA PHE A 99 7.50 14.63 -23.11
C PHE A 99 6.66 14.20 -21.91
N VAL A 100 7.33 13.71 -20.86
CA VAL A 100 6.70 13.28 -19.61
C VAL A 100 6.08 14.50 -18.89
N VAL A 101 4.79 14.41 -18.55
CA VAL A 101 4.04 15.50 -17.90
C VAL A 101 3.47 15.13 -16.53
N VAL A 102 3.54 13.85 -16.14
CA VAL A 102 3.19 13.38 -14.79
C VAL A 102 4.38 12.63 -14.23
N THR A 103 4.67 12.80 -12.93
CA THR A 103 5.74 12.09 -12.25
C THR A 103 5.59 10.58 -12.46
N PRO A 104 6.55 9.93 -13.15
CA PRO A 104 6.54 8.48 -13.30
C PRO A 104 6.59 7.82 -11.94
N ARG A 105 5.78 6.77 -11.77
CA ARG A 105 5.77 5.94 -10.58
C ARG A 105 5.46 4.50 -10.94
N VAL A 106 5.81 3.58 -10.06
CA VAL A 106 5.39 2.20 -10.19
C VAL A 106 3.88 2.12 -10.08
N THR A 107 3.27 1.50 -11.09
CA THR A 107 1.82 1.33 -11.23
C THR A 107 1.54 0.00 -11.86
#